data_AF-A0A498FDF2-F1
#
_entry.id   AF-A0A498FDF2-F1
#
_cell.length_a   1.000
_cell.length_b   1.000
_cell.length_c   1.000
_cell.angle_alpha   90.00
_cell.angle_beta   90.00
_cell.angle_gamma   90.00
#
_symmetry.space_group_name_H-M   'P 1'
#
loop_
_entity.id
_entity.type
_entity.pdbx_description
1 polymer ?
#
loop_
_entity_poly.entity_id
_entity_poly.type
_entity_poly.pdbx_seq_one_letter_code
_entity_poly.pdbx_strand_id
1 'polypeptide(L)'
;MPEDTADPPSRGPIDAEILDRIAAHLAHSERFDDIQTRPEYAPNAVVADYDLGYFPGGVTRAYLRIRWFETDDFSIHYSEQYQTGNEWECRWDRHPNDH
;
A
#
# COMPACT_ATOMS: atom_id res chain seq x y z
N MET A 1 -25.62 -20.83 -23.92
CA MET A 1 -25.04 -20.01 -22.85
C MET A 1 -23.60 -20.48 -22.68
N PRO A 2 -22.58 -19.73 -23.09
CA PRO A 2 -21.24 -19.97 -22.59
C PRO A 2 -21.06 -19.13 -21.32
N GLU A 3 -20.63 -19.80 -20.27
CA GLU A 3 -20.07 -19.21 -19.05
C GLU A 3 -18.82 -18.40 -19.42
N ASP A 4 -18.98 -17.08 -19.46
CA ASP A 4 -17.91 -16.10 -19.61
C ASP A 4 -17.01 -16.22 -18.37
N THR A 5 -15.93 -16.99 -18.53
CA THR A 5 -14.84 -17.00 -17.55
C THR A 5 -14.05 -15.73 -17.82
N ALA A 6 -14.63 -14.57 -17.50
CA ALA A 6 -13.90 -13.32 -17.51
C ALA A 6 -12.73 -13.49 -16.54
N ASP A 7 -11.51 -13.54 -17.08
CA ASP A 7 -10.33 -13.17 -16.29
C ASP A 7 -10.70 -11.89 -15.52
N PRO A 8 -10.46 -11.83 -14.19
CA PRO A 8 -10.77 -10.63 -13.43
C PRO A 8 -10.13 -9.44 -14.17
N PRO A 9 -10.83 -8.30 -14.28
CA PRO A 9 -10.33 -7.17 -15.04
C PRO A 9 -8.91 -6.88 -14.56
N SER A 10 -7.97 -6.98 -15.50
CA SER A 10 -6.56 -6.77 -15.19
C SER A 10 -6.45 -5.36 -14.62
N ARG A 11 -6.17 -5.25 -13.31
CA ARG A 11 -5.81 -3.97 -12.67
C ARG A 11 -4.72 -3.40 -13.56
N GLY A 12 -4.99 -2.30 -14.24
CA GLY A 12 -4.18 -1.82 -15.36
C GLY A 12 -2.73 -1.49 -14.96
N PRO A 13 -1.99 -0.74 -15.78
CA PRO A 13 -0.71 -0.21 -15.33
C PRO A 13 -0.88 0.67 -14.07
N ILE A 14 0.23 0.84 -13.33
CA ILE A 14 0.24 1.74 -12.19
C ILE A 14 0.13 3.20 -12.62
N ASP A 15 -0.57 3.99 -11.84
CA ASP A 15 -0.60 5.44 -12.00
C ASP A 15 0.59 6.05 -11.24
N ALA A 16 1.69 6.28 -11.95
CA ALA A 16 2.91 6.82 -11.36
C ALA A 16 2.74 8.25 -10.83
N GLU A 17 1.93 9.09 -11.51
CA GLU A 17 1.71 10.47 -11.09
C GLU A 17 0.94 10.52 -9.76
N ILE A 18 -0.08 9.66 -9.60
CA ILE A 18 -0.80 9.52 -8.33
C ILE A 18 0.11 8.98 -7.24
N LEU A 19 0.94 7.97 -7.52
CA LEU A 19 1.90 7.44 -6.54
C LEU A 19 2.90 8.52 -6.09
N ASP A 20 3.47 9.29 -7.00
CA ASP A 20 4.38 10.41 -6.64
C ASP A 20 3.67 11.48 -5.81
N ARG A 21 2.40 11.80 -6.12
CA ARG A 21 1.59 12.72 -5.31
C ARG A 21 1.30 12.18 -3.91
N ILE A 22 1.01 10.89 -3.79
CA ILE A 22 0.82 10.23 -2.49
C ILE A 22 2.11 10.28 -1.68
N ALA A 23 3.25 9.92 -2.28
CA ALA A 23 4.54 9.98 -1.61
C ALA A 23 4.87 11.40 -1.11
N ALA A 24 4.65 12.41 -1.94
CA ALA A 24 4.81 13.81 -1.55
C ALA A 24 3.90 14.19 -0.37
N HIS A 25 2.63 13.74 -0.37
CA HIS A 25 1.71 13.98 0.73
C HIS A 25 2.16 13.31 2.04
N LEU A 26 2.61 12.06 1.96
CA LEU A 26 3.13 11.33 3.13
C LEU A 26 4.40 11.99 3.68
N ALA A 27 5.26 12.53 2.82
CA ALA A 27 6.50 13.21 3.22
C ALA A 27 6.28 14.51 3.99
N HIS A 28 5.09 15.09 3.89
CA HIS A 28 4.68 16.22 4.72
C HIS A 28 4.18 15.83 6.11
N SER A 29 4.07 14.53 6.42
CA SER A 29 3.62 14.04 7.72
C SER A 29 4.79 13.60 8.59
N GLU A 30 4.82 14.08 9.84
CA GLU A 30 5.80 13.70 10.86
C GLU A 30 5.68 12.23 11.32
N ARG A 31 4.69 11.49 10.84
CA ARG A 31 4.42 10.10 11.24
C ARG A 31 5.30 9.07 10.55
N PHE A 32 6.00 9.46 9.49
CA PHE A 32 6.82 8.57 8.67
C PHE A 32 8.30 8.96 8.80
N ASP A 33 9.15 7.96 9.03
CA ASP A 33 10.61 8.13 9.09
C ASP A 33 11.22 7.98 7.70
N ASP A 34 10.68 7.07 6.87
CA ASP A 34 11.16 6.81 5.52
C ASP A 34 10.00 6.60 4.53
N ILE A 35 10.16 7.14 3.32
CA ILE A 35 9.18 7.01 2.24
C ILE A 35 9.90 6.68 0.95
N GLN A 36 9.61 5.50 0.42
CA GLN A 36 10.18 4.97 -0.80
C GLN A 36 9.13 4.93 -1.90
N THR A 37 9.39 5.68 -2.97
CA THR A 37 8.56 5.67 -4.17
C THR A 37 9.08 4.60 -5.13
N ARG A 38 8.28 3.57 -5.38
CA ARG A 38 8.57 2.50 -6.36
C ARG A 38 9.94 1.83 -6.14
N PRO A 39 10.24 1.33 -4.93
CA PRO A 39 11.52 0.65 -4.66
C PRO A 39 11.63 -0.65 -5.45
N GLU A 40 12.85 -1.19 -5.61
CA GLU A 40 13.11 -2.37 -6.45
C GLU A 40 12.29 -3.62 -6.05
N TYR A 41 12.00 -3.78 -4.76
CA TYR A 41 11.17 -4.89 -4.25
C TYR A 41 9.66 -4.66 -4.41
N ALA A 42 9.24 -3.42 -4.70
CA ALA A 42 7.86 -3.02 -4.89
C ALA A 42 7.74 -1.88 -5.93
N PRO A 43 8.10 -2.12 -7.20
CA PRO A 43 8.18 -1.06 -8.23
C PRO A 43 6.81 -0.47 -8.60
N ASN A 44 5.74 -1.10 -8.12
CA ASN A 44 4.35 -0.74 -8.34
C ASN A 44 3.69 -0.10 -7.11
N ALA A 45 4.47 0.40 -6.14
CA ALA A 45 3.95 0.90 -4.88
C ALA A 45 4.74 2.07 -4.32
N VAL A 46 4.10 2.85 -3.46
CA VAL A 46 4.78 3.66 -2.45
C VAL A 46 4.83 2.85 -1.16
N VAL A 47 5.98 2.83 -0.50
CA VAL A 47 6.16 2.22 0.82
C VAL A 47 6.58 3.32 1.77
N ALA A 48 5.82 3.51 2.85
CA ALA A 48 6.10 4.49 3.88
C ALA A 48 6.26 3.77 5.21
N ASP A 49 7.48 3.78 5.74
CA ASP A 49 7.80 3.23 7.06
C ASP A 49 7.48 4.30 8.12
N TYR A 50 6.73 3.88 9.14
CA TYR A 50 6.32 4.76 10.23
C TYR A 50 7.46 5.02 11.21
N ASP A 51 7.43 6.21 11.81
CA ASP A 51 8.22 6.49 13.00
C ASP A 51 7.70 5.64 14.17
N LEU A 52 8.56 4.77 14.69
CA LEU A 52 8.22 3.83 15.76
C LEU A 52 8.02 4.53 17.12
N GLY A 53 8.36 5.81 17.25
CA GLY A 53 8.06 6.63 18.43
C GLY A 53 6.56 6.84 18.64
N TYR A 54 5.74 6.65 17.60
CA TYR A 54 4.28 6.67 17.70
C TYR A 54 3.67 5.31 18.12
N PHE A 55 4.48 4.26 18.27
CA PHE A 55 4.02 2.91 18.56
C PHE A 55 4.32 2.49 20.00
N PRO A 56 3.49 1.62 20.59
CA PRO A 56 3.82 1.02 21.88
C PRO A 56 5.10 0.18 21.77
N GLY A 57 5.84 0.09 22.88
CA GLY A 57 7.04 -0.73 22.96
C GLY A 57 6.75 -2.17 22.54
N GLY A 58 7.49 -2.66 21.54
CA GLY A 58 7.33 -4.02 21.00
C GLY A 58 7.12 -4.06 19.49
N VAL A 59 6.75 -2.96 18.84
CA VAL A 59 6.72 -2.89 17.37
C VAL A 59 8.14 -2.66 16.85
N THR A 60 8.63 -3.56 15.99
CA THR A 60 9.96 -3.46 15.35
C THR A 60 9.91 -2.80 13.99
N ARG A 61 8.75 -2.84 13.33
CA ARG A 61 8.53 -2.20 12.04
C ARG A 61 7.04 -1.97 11.85
N ALA A 62 6.66 -0.79 11.39
CA ALA A 62 5.31 -0.55 10.89
C ALA A 62 5.44 0.16 9.55
N TYR A 63 4.70 -0.27 8.54
CA TYR A 63 4.75 0.35 7.22
C TYR A 63 3.40 0.34 6.50
N LEU A 64 3.22 1.33 5.64
CA LEU A 64 2.11 1.43 4.72
C LEU A 64 2.61 1.20 3.29
N ARG A 65 2.03 0.23 2.59
CA ARG A 65 2.27 -0.02 1.17
C ARG A 65 1.03 0.35 0.37
N ILE A 66 1.15 1.33 -0.50
CA ILE A 66 0.06 1.86 -1.31
C ILE A 66 0.32 1.53 -2.79
N ARG A 67 -0.67 0.97 -3.46
CA ARG A 67 -0.69 0.76 -4.92
C ARG A 67 -1.90 1.45 -5.50
N TRP A 68 -1.71 2.12 -6.63
CA TRP A 68 -2.75 2.81 -7.37
C TRP A 68 -2.61 2.48 -8.85
N PHE A 69 -3.73 2.26 -9.52
CA PHE A 69 -3.78 1.87 -10.92
C PHE A 69 -4.55 2.93 -11.73
N GLU A 70 -4.24 3.03 -13.03
CA GLU A 70 -4.95 3.95 -13.94
C GLU A 70 -6.45 3.61 -14.07
N THR A 71 -6.86 2.41 -13.65
CA THR A 71 -8.25 1.94 -13.65
C THR A 71 -9.09 2.41 -12.45
N ASP A 72 -8.57 3.32 -11.60
CA ASP A 72 -9.16 3.73 -10.30
C ASP A 72 -9.20 2.60 -9.25
N ASP A 73 -8.59 1.44 -9.54
CA ASP A 73 -8.30 0.42 -8.54
C ASP A 73 -7.17 0.89 -7.61
N PHE A 74 -7.28 0.54 -6.33
CA PHE A 74 -6.18 0.72 -5.39
C PHE A 74 -6.13 -0.37 -4.34
N SER A 75 -4.94 -0.56 -3.78
CA SER A 75 -4.75 -1.38 -2.59
C SER A 75 -3.82 -0.69 -1.62
N ILE A 76 -4.26 -0.54 -0.38
CA ILE A 76 -3.50 -0.03 0.74
C ILE A 76 -3.29 -1.19 1.70
N HIS A 77 -2.04 -1.49 2.02
CA HIS A 77 -1.67 -2.53 2.95
C HIS A 77 -0.89 -1.93 4.11
N TYR A 78 -1.36 -2.11 5.32
CA TYR A 78 -0.69 -1.74 6.53
C TYR A 78 -0.21 -2.98 7.26
N SER A 79 1.01 -2.97 7.76
CA SER A 79 1.61 -4.10 8.47
C SER A 79 2.45 -3.60 9.65
N GLU A 80 2.30 -4.28 10.78
CA GLU A 80 3.07 -4.11 12.00
C GLU A 80 3.77 -5.43 12.35
N GLN A 81 5.08 -5.36 12.54
CA GLN A 81 5.91 -6.46 12.99
C GLN A 81 6.25 -6.25 14.46
N TYR A 82 6.08 -7.29 15.27
CA TYR A 82 6.33 -7.26 16.70
C TYR A 82 7.60 -8.04 17.06
N GLN A 83 8.30 -7.61 18.11
CA GLN A 83 9.49 -8.27 18.66
C GLN A 83 9.24 -9.73 19.05
N THR A 84 7.99 -10.07 19.40
CA THR A 84 7.57 -11.44 19.76
C THR A 84 7.45 -12.37 18.55
N GLY A 85 7.62 -11.85 17.33
CA GLY A 85 7.44 -12.60 16.09
C GLY A 85 6.01 -12.61 15.56
N ASN A 86 5.08 -11.91 16.23
CA ASN A 86 3.72 -11.72 15.73
C ASN A 86 3.69 -10.62 14.66
N GLU A 87 2.78 -10.75 13.71
CA GLU A 87 2.50 -9.73 12.70
C GLU A 87 1.02 -9.37 12.75
N TRP A 88 0.71 -8.08 12.62
CA TRP A 88 -0.64 -7.60 12.41
C TRP A 88 -0.70 -6.89 11.06
N GLU A 89 -1.74 -7.19 10.29
CA GLU A 89 -1.90 -6.61 8.96
C GLU A 89 -3.35 -6.21 8.72
N CYS A 90 -3.50 -5.11 7.98
CA CYS A 90 -4.78 -4.62 7.50
C CYS A 90 -4.67 -4.24 6.03
N ARG A 91 -5.68 -4.62 5.25
CA ARG A 91 -5.73 -4.33 3.82
C ARG A 91 -7.04 -3.63 3.50
N TRP A 92 -6.93 -2.55 2.73
CA TRP A 92 -8.05 -1.87 2.10
C TRP A 92 -7.84 -1.93 0.60
N ASP A 93 -8.71 -2.68 -0.08
CA ASP A 93 -8.78 -2.69 -1.53
C ASP A 93 -10.07 -2.02 -2.00
N ARG A 94 -9.95 -1.24 -3.06
CA ARG A 94 -11.09 -0.82 -3.87
C ARG A 94 -10.98 -1.55 -5.18
N HIS A 95 -11.97 -2.39 -5.42
CA HIS A 95 -12.23 -2.97 -6.72
C HIS A 95 -13.60 -2.47 -7.17
N PRO A 96 -13.75 -1.92 -8.38
CA PRO A 96 -15.07 -1.61 -8.90
C PRO A 96 -15.87 -2.91 -8.96
N ASN A 97 -16.88 -3.04 -8.11
CA ASN A 97 -17.89 -4.07 -8.23
C ASN A 97 -18.98 -3.53 -9.15
N ASP A 98 -19.25 -4.23 -10.25
CA ASP A 98 -20.30 -3.93 -11.24
C ASP A 98 -21.70 -4.32 -10.70
N HIS A 99 -22.02 -3.92 -9.46
CA HIS A 99 -23.25 -4.33 -8.77
C HIS A 99 -24.33 -3.24 -8.76
#